data_AF-A0A7J8AF37-F1
#
_entry.id   AF-A0A7J8AF37-F1
#
_cell.length_a   1.000
_cell.length_b   1.000
_cell.length_c   1.000
_cell.angle_alpha   90.00
_cell.angle_beta   90.00
_cell.angle_gamma   90.00
#
_symmetry.space_group_name_H-M   'P 1'
#
loop_
_entity.id
_entity.type
_entity.pdbx_description
1 polymer ?
#
loop_
_entity_poly.entity_id
_entity_poly.type
_entity_poly.pdbx_seq_one_letter_code
_entity_poly.pdbx_strand_id
1 'polypeptide(L)'
;MKGLLVMDNVPAHPRGVEDEFMEEFSFISVKFLPPNTTPLIQPMDQQVISNCKKLYTKALFQRCFEVTLDTELTLREFWKNHFNILHCLHLIDKALRDVSHRTMKSAWKKLWPDAVPERVFEDVQEDAPIAEDIVSLGKSMGWEVSRDDGGVSGGPQD
;
A
#
# COMPACT_ATOMS: atom_id res chain seq x y z
N MET A 1 11.85 -24.56 -10.61
CA MET A 1 11.71 -23.50 -9.59
C MET A 1 10.75 -24.02 -8.53
N LYS A 2 10.99 -23.79 -7.24
CA LYS A 2 10.03 -24.11 -6.17
C LYS A 2 9.66 -22.80 -5.46
N GLY A 3 8.38 -22.63 -5.15
CA GLY A 3 7.84 -21.44 -4.50
C GLY A 3 7.22 -21.77 -3.13
N LEU A 4 7.18 -20.79 -2.24
CA LEU A 4 6.51 -20.87 -0.95
C LEU A 4 5.46 -19.76 -0.89
N LEU A 5 4.20 -20.13 -0.71
CA LEU A 5 3.09 -19.20 -0.45
C LEU A 5 2.84 -19.16 1.06
N VAL A 6 3.06 -17.99 1.67
CA VAL A 6 2.80 -17.76 3.09
C VAL A 6 1.48 -17.02 3.24
N MET A 7 0.52 -17.62 3.92
CA MET A 7 -0.83 -17.05 4.13
C MET A 7 -1.10 -16.76 5.60
N ASP A 8 -1.91 -15.75 5.88
CA ASP A 8 -2.43 -15.50 7.22
C ASP A 8 -3.43 -16.58 7.64
N ASN A 9 -3.58 -16.80 8.94
CA ASN A 9 -4.43 -17.86 9.46
C ASN A 9 -5.81 -17.31 9.84
N VAL A 10 -6.58 -16.93 8.82
CA VAL A 10 -7.97 -16.47 8.98
C VAL A 10 -8.98 -17.55 8.60
N PRO A 11 -10.13 -17.65 9.30
CA PRO A 11 -11.15 -18.66 9.02
C PRO A 11 -11.79 -18.59 7.63
N ALA A 12 -11.60 -17.47 6.92
CA ALA A 12 -12.13 -17.25 5.58
C ALA A 12 -11.39 -18.06 4.50
N HIS A 13 -10.20 -18.58 4.80
CA HIS A 13 -9.47 -19.43 3.86
C HIS A 13 -10.16 -20.80 3.70
N PRO A 14 -10.30 -21.30 2.46
CA PRO A 14 -10.87 -22.62 2.21
C PRO A 14 -10.12 -23.71 2.98
N ARG A 15 -10.85 -24.61 3.62
CA ARG A 15 -10.26 -25.79 4.26
C ARG A 15 -9.75 -26.72 3.15
N GLY A 16 -8.52 -27.21 3.27
CA GLY A 16 -7.91 -28.12 2.29
C GLY A 16 -7.21 -27.42 1.12
N VAL A 17 -7.10 -26.08 1.13
CA VAL A 17 -6.40 -25.33 0.06
C VAL A 17 -4.93 -25.75 -0.10
N GLU A 18 -4.27 -26.25 0.96
CA GLU A 18 -2.91 -26.79 0.85
C GLU A 18 -2.88 -28.05 -0.03
N ASP A 19 -3.87 -28.93 0.12
CA ASP A 19 -3.94 -30.20 -0.62
C ASP A 19 -4.31 -29.94 -2.08
N GLU A 20 -5.30 -29.08 -2.33
CA GLU A 20 -5.70 -28.66 -3.68
C GLU A 20 -4.52 -28.03 -4.45
N PHE A 21 -3.79 -27.11 -3.81
CA PHE A 21 -2.61 -26.50 -4.43
C PHE A 21 -1.48 -27.50 -4.66
N MET A 22 -1.28 -28.48 -3.79
CA MET A 22 -0.24 -29.48 -3.99
C MET A 22 -0.54 -30.41 -5.17
N GLU A 23 -1.81 -30.75 -5.40
CA GLU A 23 -2.24 -31.58 -6.54
C GLU A 23 -2.05 -30.86 -7.88
N GLU A 24 -2.46 -29.59 -7.97
CA GLU A 24 -2.41 -28.82 -9.21
C GLU A 24 -1.04 -28.12 -9.44
N PHE A 25 -0.43 -27.62 -8.36
CA PHE A 25 0.79 -26.82 -8.37
C PHE A 25 1.87 -27.42 -7.46
N SER A 26 2.32 -28.63 -7.78
CA SER A 26 3.37 -29.36 -7.02
C SER A 26 4.69 -28.60 -6.79
N PHE A 27 4.93 -27.50 -7.50
CA PHE A 27 6.09 -26.63 -7.31
C PHE A 27 5.87 -25.52 -6.27
N ILE A 28 4.64 -25.32 -5.78
CA ILE A 28 4.28 -24.35 -4.75
C ILE A 28 3.95 -25.10 -3.46
N SER A 29 4.58 -24.72 -2.35
CA SER A 29 4.18 -25.14 -1.01
C SER A 29 3.41 -24.02 -0.35
N VAL A 30 2.27 -24.33 0.28
CA VAL A 30 1.50 -23.37 1.07
C VAL A 30 1.83 -23.55 2.55
N LYS A 31 1.97 -22.44 3.28
CA LYS A 31 2.14 -22.44 4.74
C LYS A 31 1.33 -21.32 5.37
N PHE A 32 0.55 -21.66 6.39
CA PHE A 32 -0.13 -20.69 7.22
C PHE A 32 0.74 -20.18 8.36
N LEU A 33 0.62 -18.89 8.67
CA LEU A 33 1.20 -18.31 9.87
C LEU A 33 0.52 -18.86 11.14
N PRO A 34 1.18 -18.83 12.31
CA PRO A 34 0.52 -19.16 13.55
C PRO A 34 -0.68 -18.24 13.83
N PRO A 35 -1.73 -18.72 14.53
CA PRO A 35 -2.88 -17.89 14.89
C PRO A 35 -2.47 -16.59 15.60
N ASN A 36 -3.18 -15.49 15.32
CA ASN A 36 -2.97 -14.17 15.95
C ASN A 36 -1.59 -13.53 15.73
N THR A 37 -0.82 -13.99 14.74
CA THR A 37 0.51 -13.42 14.44
C THR A 37 0.55 -12.48 13.24
N THR A 38 -0.56 -12.34 12.49
CA THR A 38 -0.62 -11.55 11.25
C THR A 38 -0.04 -10.13 11.43
N PRO A 39 -0.48 -9.32 12.41
CA PRO A 39 0.06 -7.96 12.58
C PRO A 39 1.54 -7.93 12.98
N LEU A 40 2.06 -9.04 13.52
CA LEU A 40 3.43 -9.12 14.05
C LEU A 40 4.44 -9.56 13.00
N ILE A 41 4.09 -10.52 12.15
CA ILE A 41 5.06 -11.17 11.25
C ILE A 41 4.61 -11.27 9.79
N GLN A 42 3.34 -11.00 9.46
CA GLN A 42 2.92 -11.09 8.05
C GLN A 42 3.53 -9.92 7.26
N PRO A 43 4.32 -10.19 6.19
CA PRO A 43 5.04 -9.14 5.47
C PRO A 43 4.15 -8.03 4.91
N MET A 44 2.97 -8.39 4.37
CA MET A 44 2.02 -7.43 3.82
C MET A 44 1.58 -6.39 4.85
N ASP A 45 1.25 -6.82 6.07
CA ASP A 45 0.85 -5.97 7.19
C ASP A 45 2.02 -5.20 7.83
N GLN A 46 3.28 -5.61 7.59
CA GLN A 46 4.42 -4.89 8.16
C GLN A 46 4.63 -3.52 7.53
N GLN A 47 4.81 -3.48 6.21
CA GLN A 47 5.23 -2.26 5.51
C GLN A 47 4.60 -2.10 4.13
N VAL A 48 4.27 -3.21 3.44
CA VAL A 48 3.82 -3.15 2.04
C VAL A 48 2.48 -2.43 1.92
N ILE A 49 1.49 -2.83 2.72
CA ILE A 49 0.14 -2.23 2.65
C ILE A 49 0.18 -0.75 3.05
N SER A 50 0.91 -0.39 4.11
CA SER A 50 0.98 1.00 4.56
C SER A 50 1.69 1.90 3.54
N ASN A 51 2.78 1.44 2.93
CA ASN A 51 3.47 2.17 1.86
C ASN A 51 2.60 2.30 0.61
N CYS A 52 1.93 1.22 0.19
CA CYS A 52 0.99 1.27 -0.92
C CYS A 52 -0.13 2.30 -0.68
N LYS A 53 -0.67 2.38 0.54
CA LYS A 53 -1.68 3.39 0.91
C LYS A 53 -1.13 4.81 0.80
N LYS A 54 0.08 5.07 1.31
CA LYS A 54 0.73 6.39 1.18
C LYS A 54 0.95 6.77 -0.28
N LEU A 55 1.48 5.85 -1.09
CA LEU A 55 1.71 6.07 -2.52
C LEU A 55 0.41 6.30 -3.29
N TYR A 56 -0.65 5.56 -2.96
CA TYR A 56 -1.99 5.79 -3.49
C TYR A 56 -2.48 7.19 -3.14
N THR A 57 -2.38 7.60 -1.87
CA THR A 57 -2.79 8.94 -1.42
C THR A 57 -2.01 10.04 -2.14
N LYS A 58 -0.69 9.89 -2.27
CA LYS A 58 0.16 10.82 -3.04
C LYS A 58 -0.31 10.92 -4.49
N ALA A 59 -0.51 9.79 -5.17
CA ALA A 59 -0.97 9.76 -6.55
C ALA A 59 -2.37 10.39 -6.71
N LEU A 60 -3.24 10.16 -5.73
CA LEU A 60 -4.57 10.76 -5.72
C LEU A 60 -4.51 12.27 -5.54
N PHE A 61 -3.68 12.75 -4.62
CA PHE A 61 -3.48 14.19 -4.38
C PHE A 61 -2.89 14.89 -5.58
N GLN A 62 -1.91 14.25 -6.23
CA GLN A 62 -1.35 14.73 -7.49
C GLN A 62 -2.45 14.86 -8.54
N ARG A 63 -3.35 13.86 -8.63
CA ARG A 63 -4.47 13.92 -9.57
C ARG A 63 -5.45 15.04 -9.25
N CYS A 64 -5.77 15.27 -7.99
CA CYS A 64 -6.60 16.40 -7.56
C CYS A 64 -5.94 17.73 -7.95
N PHE A 65 -4.65 17.87 -7.70
CA PHE A 65 -3.88 19.06 -8.05
C PHE A 65 -3.89 19.34 -9.56
N GLU A 66 -3.63 18.33 -10.38
CA GLU A 66 -3.73 18.42 -11.85
C GLU A 66 -5.12 18.89 -12.30
N VAL A 67 -6.19 18.34 -11.71
CA VAL A 67 -7.56 18.76 -12.04
C VAL A 67 -7.77 20.24 -11.72
N THR A 68 -7.31 20.70 -10.56
CA THR A 68 -7.48 22.11 -10.15
C THR A 68 -6.64 23.11 -10.95
N LEU A 69 -5.54 22.67 -11.57
CA LEU A 69 -4.67 23.52 -12.37
C LEU A 69 -4.98 23.51 -13.86
N ASP A 70 -5.22 22.32 -14.41
CA ASP A 70 -5.28 22.09 -15.85
C ASP A 70 -6.72 22.08 -16.39
N THR A 71 -7.71 22.21 -15.51
CA THR A 71 -9.13 22.18 -15.88
C THR A 71 -9.93 23.24 -15.12
N GLU A 72 -11.09 23.60 -15.66
CA GLU A 72 -12.07 24.49 -15.00
C GLU A 72 -12.99 23.73 -14.02
N LEU A 73 -12.70 22.46 -13.72
CA LEU A 73 -13.53 21.64 -12.85
C LEU A 73 -13.19 21.89 -11.39
N THR A 74 -14.23 22.02 -10.56
CA THR A 74 -14.06 21.87 -9.12
C THR A 74 -13.74 20.41 -8.78
N LEU A 75 -13.03 20.17 -7.67
CA LEU A 75 -12.81 18.80 -7.20
C LEU A 75 -14.13 18.04 -6.99
N ARG A 76 -15.17 18.72 -6.50
CA ARG A 76 -16.51 18.12 -6.34
C ARG A 76 -17.07 17.59 -7.66
N GLU A 77 -16.95 18.35 -8.74
CA GLU A 77 -17.42 17.94 -10.07
C GLU A 77 -16.58 16.79 -10.62
N PHE A 78 -15.25 16.86 -10.44
CA PHE A 78 -14.36 15.77 -10.80
C PHE A 78 -14.74 14.46 -10.10
N TRP A 79 -14.90 14.50 -8.78
CA TRP A 79 -15.28 13.32 -7.98
C TRP A 79 -16.63 12.74 -8.40
N LYS A 80 -17.62 13.61 -8.66
CA LYS A 80 -18.98 13.18 -8.97
C LYS A 80 -19.13 12.66 -10.40
N ASN A 81 -18.47 13.29 -11.36
CA ASN A 81 -18.77 13.10 -12.79
C ASN A 81 -17.63 12.42 -13.56
N HIS A 82 -16.41 12.44 -13.04
CA HIS A 82 -15.21 12.01 -13.78
C HIS A 82 -14.41 10.91 -13.08
N PHE A 83 -14.48 10.82 -11.76
CA PHE A 83 -13.79 9.78 -11.01
C PHE A 83 -14.65 8.52 -10.85
N ASN A 84 -14.15 7.39 -11.33
CA ASN A 84 -14.84 6.11 -11.30
C ASN A 84 -13.88 4.97 -10.93
N ILE A 85 -14.41 3.73 -10.83
CA ILE A 85 -13.63 2.56 -10.42
C ILE A 85 -12.40 2.33 -11.30
N LEU A 86 -12.46 2.60 -12.61
CA LEU A 86 -11.29 2.46 -13.49
C LEU A 86 -10.16 3.40 -13.08
N HIS A 87 -10.46 4.63 -12.69
CA HIS A 87 -9.47 5.57 -12.17
C HIS A 87 -8.88 5.09 -10.84
N CYS A 88 -9.71 4.55 -9.92
CA CYS A 88 -9.21 3.92 -8.70
C CYS A 88 -8.22 2.79 -9.01
N LEU A 89 -8.55 1.92 -9.96
CA LEU A 89 -7.70 0.79 -10.34
C LEU A 89 -6.37 1.25 -10.92
N HIS A 90 -6.36 2.30 -11.76
CA HIS A 90 -5.11 2.90 -12.25
C HIS A 90 -4.26 3.49 -11.12
N LEU A 91 -4.88 4.13 -10.13
CA LEU A 91 -4.15 4.65 -8.96
C LEU A 91 -3.59 3.52 -8.10
N ILE A 92 -4.32 2.41 -7.93
CA ILE A 92 -3.83 1.22 -7.23
C ILE A 92 -2.67 0.58 -7.99
N ASP A 93 -2.79 0.37 -9.31
CA ASP A 93 -1.72 -0.18 -10.14
C ASP A 93 -0.46 0.68 -10.06
N LYS A 94 -0.59 2.02 -10.16
CA LYS A 94 0.51 2.95 -9.97
C LYS A 94 1.13 2.81 -8.57
N ALA A 95 0.32 2.85 -7.52
CA ALA A 95 0.80 2.77 -6.14
C ALA A 95 1.55 1.47 -5.86
N LEU A 96 1.05 0.33 -6.37
CA LEU A 96 1.69 -0.97 -6.23
C LEU A 96 3.02 -1.05 -6.98
N ARG A 97 3.11 -0.46 -8.19
CA ARG A 97 4.37 -0.39 -8.96
C ARG A 97 5.41 0.50 -8.29
N ASP A 98 4.95 1.56 -7.63
CA ASP A 98 5.83 2.51 -6.95
C ASP A 98 6.30 1.99 -5.58
N VAL A 99 5.76 0.86 -5.07
CA VAL A 99 6.30 0.20 -3.88
C VAL A 99 7.73 -0.28 -4.18
N SER A 100 8.70 0.30 -3.46
CA SER A 100 10.10 0.00 -3.71
C SER A 100 10.47 -1.46 -3.42
N HIS A 101 11.46 -1.97 -4.16
CA HIS A 101 12.06 -3.27 -3.86
C HIS A 101 12.61 -3.34 -2.43
N ARG A 102 13.06 -2.20 -1.88
CA ARG A 102 13.53 -2.10 -0.50
C ARG A 102 12.39 -2.37 0.48
N THR A 103 11.25 -1.70 0.32
CA THR A 103 10.04 -1.94 1.12
C THR A 103 9.55 -3.38 1.00
N MET A 104 9.57 -3.93 -0.22
CA MET A 104 9.18 -5.32 -0.43
C MET A 104 10.10 -6.31 0.30
N LYS A 105 11.43 -6.06 0.33
CA LYS A 105 12.39 -6.90 1.08
C LYS A 105 12.29 -6.67 2.59
N SER A 106 12.14 -5.42 3.03
CA SER A 106 12.09 -5.04 4.43
C SER A 106 10.91 -5.64 5.18
N ALA A 107 9.79 -5.80 4.49
CA ALA A 107 8.58 -6.43 4.98
C ALA A 107 8.82 -7.83 5.57
N TRP A 108 9.80 -8.56 5.03
CA TRP A 108 10.14 -9.91 5.49
C TRP A 108 11.01 -9.93 6.73
N LYS A 109 11.60 -8.82 7.17
CA LYS A 109 12.61 -8.79 8.26
C LYS A 109 12.11 -9.43 9.55
N LYS A 110 10.83 -9.26 9.91
CA LYS A 110 10.26 -9.86 11.12
C LYS A 110 9.98 -11.36 11.00
N LEU A 111 9.65 -11.83 9.80
CA LEU A 111 9.37 -13.24 9.53
C LEU A 111 10.65 -14.05 9.26
N TRP A 112 11.60 -13.45 8.53
CA TRP A 112 12.85 -14.08 8.10
C TRP A 112 14.01 -13.06 8.13
N PRO A 113 14.60 -12.81 9.31
CA PRO A 113 15.70 -11.86 9.46
C PRO A 113 16.92 -12.17 8.58
N ASP A 114 17.29 -13.44 8.47
CA ASP A 114 18.48 -13.87 7.70
C ASP A 114 18.37 -13.59 6.20
N ALA A 115 17.15 -13.55 5.65
CA ALA A 115 16.91 -13.20 4.25
C ALA A 115 17.04 -11.69 3.98
N VAL A 116 17.13 -10.87 5.02
CA VAL A 116 17.12 -9.41 4.93
C VAL A 116 18.30 -8.82 5.69
N PRO A 117 19.52 -8.83 5.11
CA PRO A 117 20.72 -8.32 5.75
C PRO A 117 20.58 -6.84 6.15
N GLU A 118 21.19 -6.47 7.27
CA GLU A 118 21.04 -5.13 7.89
C GLU A 118 21.55 -3.99 6.99
N ARG A 119 22.48 -4.28 6.08
CA ARG A 119 23.07 -3.33 5.12
C ARG A 119 22.11 -2.90 4.01
N VAL A 120 20.94 -3.52 3.88
CA VAL A 120 19.91 -3.14 2.89
C VAL A 120 19.22 -1.81 3.26
N PHE A 121 19.47 -1.28 4.45
CA PHE A 121 18.69 -0.18 5.05
C PHE A 121 19.41 1.16 5.18
N GLU A 122 20.69 1.27 4.84
CA GLU A 122 21.53 2.45 5.09
C GLU A 122 21.14 3.69 4.26
N ASP A 123 20.36 3.53 3.20
CA ASP A 123 19.84 4.64 2.40
C ASP A 123 18.44 5.06 2.90
N VAL A 124 18.34 6.34 3.31
CA VAL A 124 17.20 7.21 3.68
C VAL A 124 15.80 6.55 3.86
N GLN A 125 15.10 6.88 4.96
CA GLN A 125 13.69 6.55 5.20
C GLN A 125 12.77 7.10 4.08
N GLU A 126 12.39 6.26 3.11
CA GLU A 126 11.45 6.59 2.01
C GLU A 126 10.08 7.10 2.50
N ASP A 127 9.68 6.75 3.72
CA ASP A 127 8.41 7.19 4.30
C ASP A 127 8.32 8.71 4.50
N ALA A 128 9.45 9.37 4.81
CA ALA A 128 9.47 10.80 5.10
C ALA A 128 9.27 11.68 3.84
N PRO A 129 9.97 11.42 2.71
CA PRO A 129 9.72 12.12 1.45
C PRO A 129 8.29 11.97 0.94
N ILE A 130 7.69 10.77 1.03
CA ILE A 130 6.31 10.55 0.54
C ILE A 130 5.30 11.35 1.38
N ALA A 131 5.46 11.35 2.70
CA ALA A 131 4.59 12.13 3.59
C ALA A 131 4.74 13.65 3.35
N GLU A 132 5.96 14.12 3.11
CA GLU A 132 6.25 15.52 2.77
C GLU A 132 5.58 15.93 1.47
N ASP A 133 5.67 15.09 0.43
CA ASP A 133 5.01 15.33 -0.85
C ASP A 133 3.48 15.44 -0.67
N ILE A 134 2.87 14.49 0.05
CA ILE A 134 1.42 14.51 0.32
C ILE A 134 1.02 15.79 1.05
N VAL A 135 1.75 16.18 2.10
CA VAL A 135 1.49 17.39 2.86
C VAL A 135 1.67 18.64 1.98
N SER A 136 2.70 18.68 1.14
CA SER A 136 2.95 19.80 0.24
C SER A 136 1.83 19.96 -0.80
N LEU A 137 1.35 18.85 -1.37
CA LEU A 137 0.24 18.84 -2.32
C LEU A 137 -1.05 19.29 -1.62
N GLY A 138 -1.34 18.75 -0.43
CA GLY A 138 -2.50 19.14 0.37
C GLY A 138 -2.53 20.64 0.67
N LYS A 139 -1.41 21.19 1.12
CA LYS A 139 -1.27 22.63 1.39
C LYS A 139 -1.49 23.49 0.15
N SER A 140 -0.99 23.06 -1.01
CA SER A 140 -1.18 23.79 -2.27
C SER A 140 -2.65 23.87 -2.69
N MET A 141 -3.48 22.91 -2.25
CA MET A 141 -4.93 22.86 -2.46
C MET A 141 -5.73 23.51 -1.32
N GLY A 142 -5.06 24.11 -0.32
CA GLY A 142 -5.72 24.71 0.85
C GLY A 142 -6.21 23.70 1.89
N TRP A 143 -5.71 22.47 1.89
CA TRP A 143 -6.09 21.43 2.86
C TRP A 143 -5.11 21.35 4.03
N GLU A 144 -5.64 21.08 5.22
CA GLU A 144 -4.83 20.76 6.40
C GLU A 144 -4.57 19.25 6.43
N VAL A 145 -3.29 18.86 6.33
CA VAL A 145 -2.87 17.47 6.23
C VAL A 145 -1.76 17.21 7.25
N SER A 146 -1.99 16.27 8.16
CA SER A 146 -1.02 15.83 9.17
C SER A 146 -0.11 14.73 8.60
N ARG A 147 1.06 14.53 9.21
CA ARG A 147 1.99 13.45 8.81
C ARG A 147 1.55 12.07 9.31
N ASP A 148 0.75 12.02 10.36
CA ASP A 148 0.39 10.78 11.07
C ASP A 148 -0.90 10.14 10.51
N ASP A 149 -1.75 10.94 9.88
CA ASP A 149 -3.02 10.44 9.37
C ASP A 149 -2.93 10.20 7.86
N GLY A 150 -2.99 8.94 7.46
CA GLY A 150 -3.42 8.57 6.10
C GLY A 150 -4.89 8.93 5.80
N GLY A 151 -5.52 9.79 6.61
CA GLY A 151 -6.89 10.25 6.51
C GLY A 151 -6.96 11.76 6.57
N VAL A 152 -7.58 12.36 5.55
CA VAL A 152 -7.84 13.80 5.46
C VAL A 152 -9.09 14.11 6.28
N SER A 153 -8.99 14.96 7.30
CA SER A 153 -10.17 15.60 7.90
C SER A 153 -10.44 16.92 7.16
N GLY A 154 -11.45 16.91 6.30
CA GLY A 154 -11.95 18.11 5.63
C GLY A 154 -13.45 18.27 5.88
N GLY A 155 -13.80 19.00 6.94
CA GLY A 155 -15.14 19.57 7.10
C GLY A 155 -15.11 21.05 6.68
N PRO A 156 -16.14 21.58 6.00
CA PRO A 156 -16.22 23.02 5.76
C PRO A 156 -16.30 23.74 7.11
N GLN A 157 -15.48 24.77 7.29
CA GLN A 157 -15.82 25.84 8.22
C GLN A 157 -16.80 26.75 7.49
N ASP A 158 -18.09 26.54 7.76
CA ASP A 158 -19.17 27.54 7.71
C ASP A 158 -20.21 27.18 8.77
#